data_AF-A0A653ETL6-F1
#
_entry.id   AF-A0A653ETL6-F1
#
_cell.length_a   1.000
_cell.length_b   1.000
_cell.length_c   1.000
_cell.angle_alpha   90.00
_cell.angle_beta   90.00
_cell.angle_gamma   90.00
#
_symmetry.space_group_name_H-M   'P 1'
#
loop_
_entity.id
_entity.type
_entity.pdbx_description
1 polymer ?
#
loop_
_entity_poly.entity_id
_entity_poly.type
_entity_poly.pdbx_seq_one_letter_code
_entity_poly.pdbx_strand_id
1 'polypeptide(L)'
;MTLVDGPMAAALAQHRDRCNAIVANARRTYVDFDTTILENHIRGPLRDVVDSCDRISPGSGARVLAAVFDSVVELVGQHRLGGGSHDPLLAALPGLARILLDEPRKVFGSLANAVVHLHHCGLSVGEWLTRVTTAAADGNPTMTMRAGQVAAWLLGLSQYRDSALSVAATLSDAAFSAAVGVDGVTATDTLRRLRDNRWWRPGRTPTGAPSVAHRVGAFRGFGGQFLSPPRVGVRAGHIVVCSGPDAWLLHADAWGATLTRTEPQSIDFSSATKAFVPSGVRPVSVAATADITALTVPTSYQVLVVEPGR
;
A
#
# COMPACT_ATOMS: atom_id res chain seq x y z
N MET A 1 33.84 8.85 15.23
CA MET A 1 32.68 9.75 15.07
C MET A 1 32.77 10.34 13.67
N THR A 2 32.03 9.79 12.70
CA THR A 2 32.15 10.17 11.30
C THR A 2 31.57 11.57 11.12
N LEU A 3 32.42 12.52 10.73
CA LEU A 3 31.99 13.88 10.38
C LEU A 3 31.12 13.81 9.12
N VAL A 4 30.04 14.59 9.07
CA VAL A 4 29.27 14.78 7.84
C VAL A 4 30.15 15.59 6.89
N ASP A 5 30.46 15.02 5.73
CA ASP A 5 31.27 15.58 4.66
C ASP A 5 30.52 15.56 3.31
N GLY A 6 31.14 16.10 2.26
CA GLY A 6 30.59 16.04 0.90
C GLY A 6 29.31 16.86 0.66
N PRO A 7 28.45 16.44 -0.29
CA PRO A 7 27.24 17.16 -0.67
C PRO A 7 26.29 17.42 0.51
N MET A 8 26.13 16.45 1.42
CA MET A 8 25.33 16.63 2.63
C MET A 8 25.84 17.76 3.52
N ALA A 9 27.15 17.86 3.74
CA ALA A 9 27.72 18.93 4.55
C ALA A 9 27.49 20.30 3.90
N ALA A 10 27.69 20.40 2.58
CA ALA A 10 27.43 21.62 1.82
C ALA A 10 25.94 22.02 1.88
N ALA A 11 25.03 21.05 1.71
CA ALA A 11 23.59 21.26 1.78
C ALA A 11 23.13 21.75 3.17
N LEU A 12 23.64 21.15 4.25
CA LEU A 12 23.37 21.59 5.62
C LEU A 12 23.95 22.98 5.90
N ALA A 13 25.14 23.29 5.40
CA ALA A 13 25.74 24.62 5.53
C ALA A 13 24.89 25.67 4.81
N GLN A 14 24.43 25.38 3.59
CA GLN A 14 23.59 26.27 2.79
C GLN A 14 22.22 26.55 3.44
N HIS A 15 21.66 25.58 4.15
CA HIS A 15 20.33 25.68 4.77
C HIS A 15 20.35 25.72 6.30
N ARG A 16 21.50 26.06 6.90
CA ARG A 16 21.77 25.96 8.34
C ARG A 16 20.68 26.58 9.21
N ASP A 17 20.36 27.85 8.97
CA ASP A 17 19.40 28.59 9.82
C ASP A 17 18.00 27.98 9.74
N ARG A 18 17.58 27.59 8.53
CA ARG A 18 16.28 26.95 8.31
C ARG A 18 16.21 25.58 8.98
N CYS A 19 17.22 24.73 8.81
CA CYS A 19 17.26 23.41 9.45
C CYS A 19 17.25 23.53 10.98
N ASN A 20 18.03 24.46 11.54
CA ASN A 20 18.05 24.71 12.98
C ASN A 20 16.69 25.20 13.50
N ALA A 21 16.03 26.10 12.77
CA ALA A 21 14.70 26.59 13.13
C ALA A 21 13.65 25.46 13.14
N ILE A 22 13.68 24.56 12.15
CA ILE A 22 12.80 23.39 12.07
C ILE A 22 13.02 22.48 13.28
N VAL A 23 14.27 22.13 13.60
CA VAL A 23 14.59 21.24 14.74
C VAL A 23 14.21 21.90 16.07
N ALA A 24 14.48 23.21 16.25
CA ALA A 24 14.09 23.94 17.45
C ALA A 24 12.57 24.00 17.61
N ASN A 25 11.82 24.12 16.51
CA ASN A 25 10.37 24.05 16.54
C ASN A 25 9.87 22.65 16.93
N ALA A 26 10.45 21.61 16.34
CA ALA A 26 10.08 20.23 16.61
C ALA A 26 10.30 19.85 18.09
N ARG A 27 11.44 20.24 18.68
CA ARG A 27 11.72 20.03 20.11
C ARG A 27 10.71 20.69 21.06
N ARG A 28 10.06 21.77 20.64
CA ARG A 28 8.99 22.44 21.41
C ARG A 28 7.62 21.80 21.17
N THR A 29 7.43 21.19 20.02
CA THR A 29 6.13 20.64 19.56
C THR A 29 5.93 19.20 20.03
N TYR A 30 6.99 18.38 19.98
CA TYR A 30 6.95 16.96 20.29
C TYR A 30 7.68 16.69 21.62
N VAL A 31 6.95 16.15 22.60
CA VAL A 31 7.43 15.94 23.98
C VAL A 31 8.66 15.01 24.03
N ASP A 32 8.68 13.98 23.18
CA ASP A 32 9.74 12.96 23.15
C ASP A 32 10.56 13.01 21.85
N PHE A 33 10.87 14.22 21.36
CA PHE A 33 11.66 14.39 20.15
C PHE A 33 13.10 13.86 20.33
N ASP A 34 13.39 12.69 19.77
CA ASP A 34 14.73 12.09 19.83
C ASP A 34 15.66 12.65 18.76
N THR A 35 16.60 13.50 19.20
CA THR A 35 17.62 14.08 18.31
C THR A 35 18.60 13.01 17.79
N THR A 36 18.83 11.94 18.53
CA THR A 36 19.74 10.84 18.12
C THR A 36 19.18 10.12 16.90
N ILE A 37 17.88 9.86 16.86
CA ILE A 37 17.21 9.28 15.69
C ILE A 37 17.40 10.21 14.48
N LEU A 38 17.16 11.51 14.63
CA LEU A 38 17.37 12.46 13.54
C LEU A 38 18.84 12.49 13.07
N GLU A 39 19.80 12.53 13.99
CA GLU A 39 21.23 12.52 13.67
C GLU A 39 21.65 11.27 12.91
N ASN A 40 21.15 10.10 13.31
CA ASN A 40 21.41 8.83 12.62
C ASN A 40 20.89 8.87 11.18
N HIS A 41 19.70 9.43 10.97
CA HIS A 41 19.15 9.59 9.62
C HIS A 41 19.95 10.60 8.78
N ILE A 42 20.37 11.73 9.36
CA ILE A 42 21.23 12.72 8.70
C ILE A 42 22.57 12.10 8.30
N ARG A 43 23.15 11.22 9.12
CA ARG A 43 24.44 10.57 8.82
C ARG A 43 24.34 9.34 7.93
N GLY A 44 23.15 8.76 7.79
CA GLY A 44 22.89 7.56 7.00
C GLY A 44 21.89 7.83 5.88
N PRO A 45 20.65 7.29 5.95
CA PRO A 45 19.71 7.30 4.82
C PRO A 45 19.47 8.67 4.16
N LEU A 46 19.35 9.75 4.94
CA LEU A 46 19.11 11.07 4.35
C LEU A 46 20.36 11.60 3.62
N ARG A 47 21.57 11.28 4.08
CA ARG A 47 22.82 11.60 3.36
C ARG A 47 22.87 10.84 2.04
N ASP A 48 22.53 9.57 2.03
CA ASP A 48 22.54 8.74 0.81
C ASP A 48 21.57 9.29 -0.26
N VAL A 49 20.45 9.87 0.16
CA VAL A 49 19.50 10.54 -0.74
C VAL A 49 20.10 11.81 -1.32
N VAL A 50 20.68 12.66 -0.47
CA VAL A 50 21.31 13.92 -0.90
C VAL A 50 22.45 13.64 -1.87
N ASP A 51 23.33 12.70 -1.53
CA ASP A 51 24.48 12.32 -2.36
C ASP A 51 24.06 11.67 -3.68
N SER A 52 23.01 10.84 -3.68
CA SER A 52 22.47 10.25 -4.91
C SER A 52 21.87 11.29 -5.84
N CYS A 53 21.14 12.28 -5.31
CA CYS A 53 20.60 13.37 -6.11
C CYS A 53 21.74 14.23 -6.70
N ASP A 54 22.72 14.60 -5.87
CA ASP A 54 23.84 15.43 -6.29
C ASP A 54 24.71 14.75 -7.37
N ARG A 55 24.86 13.43 -7.30
CA ARG A 55 25.54 12.63 -8.34
C ARG A 55 24.84 12.68 -9.69
N ILE A 56 23.50 12.75 -9.71
CA ILE A 56 22.71 12.85 -10.95
C ILE A 56 22.76 14.27 -11.50
N SER A 57 22.61 15.27 -10.62
CA SER A 57 22.63 16.68 -10.96
C SER A 57 23.33 17.46 -9.84
N PRO A 58 24.58 17.93 -10.03
CA PRO A 58 25.30 18.68 -9.02
C PRO A 58 24.51 19.89 -8.50
N GLY A 59 24.53 20.10 -7.18
CA GLY A 59 23.75 21.13 -6.47
C GLY A 59 22.30 20.74 -6.19
N SER A 60 21.79 19.65 -6.76
CA SER A 60 20.41 19.23 -6.53
C SER A 60 20.20 18.62 -5.14
N GLY A 61 21.25 18.07 -4.52
CA GLY A 61 21.18 17.49 -3.17
C GLY A 61 20.70 18.50 -2.13
N ALA A 62 21.19 19.75 -2.20
CA ALA A 62 20.76 20.83 -1.31
C ALA A 62 19.27 21.19 -1.48
N ARG A 63 18.80 21.27 -2.73
CA ARG A 63 17.39 21.53 -3.04
C ARG A 63 16.47 20.41 -2.54
N VAL A 64 16.89 19.16 -2.68
CA VAL A 64 16.14 17.99 -2.19
C VAL A 64 16.10 17.99 -0.67
N LEU A 65 17.22 18.24 0.02
CA LEU A 65 17.26 18.36 1.47
C LEU A 65 16.27 19.45 1.96
N ALA A 66 16.36 20.66 1.41
CA ALA A 66 15.48 21.78 1.78
C ALA A 66 13.99 21.53 1.47
N ALA A 67 13.69 20.57 0.59
CA ALA A 67 12.34 20.15 0.28
C ALA A 67 11.80 19.17 1.32
N VAL A 68 12.57 18.15 1.71
CA VAL A 68 12.08 17.01 2.51
C VAL A 68 12.42 17.08 4.00
N PHE A 69 13.37 17.94 4.41
CA PHE A 69 13.90 17.95 5.78
C PHE A 69 12.83 18.17 6.85
N ASP A 70 11.90 19.09 6.62
CA ASP A 70 10.79 19.37 7.54
C ASP A 70 9.93 18.12 7.78
N SER A 71 9.61 17.41 6.70
CA SER A 71 8.84 16.17 6.77
C SER A 71 9.62 15.05 7.46
N VAL A 72 10.94 14.95 7.27
CA VAL A 72 11.77 13.98 8.02
C VAL A 72 11.75 14.29 9.52
N VAL A 73 11.88 15.56 9.90
CA VAL A 73 11.80 15.99 11.31
C VAL A 73 10.41 15.71 11.89
N GLU A 74 9.35 15.98 11.13
CA GLU A 74 7.98 15.65 11.52
C GLU A 74 7.80 14.14 11.76
N LEU A 75 8.32 13.30 10.86
CA LEU A 75 8.25 11.84 11.00
C LEU A 75 9.02 11.32 12.22
N VAL A 76 10.15 11.94 12.59
CA VAL A 76 10.84 11.63 13.85
C VAL A 76 9.97 12.01 15.05
N GLY A 77 9.41 13.23 15.04
CA GLY A 77 8.53 13.70 16.12
C GLY A 77 7.25 12.87 16.30
N GLN A 78 6.76 12.24 15.22
CA GLN A 78 5.61 11.33 15.23
C GLN A 78 5.98 9.86 15.52
N HIS A 79 7.23 9.56 15.86
CA HIS A 79 7.75 8.20 16.08
C HIS A 79 7.53 7.26 14.89
N ARG A 80 7.51 7.82 13.67
CA ARG A 80 7.38 7.07 12.42
C ARG A 80 8.74 6.65 11.85
N LEU A 81 9.82 7.23 12.36
CA LEU A 81 11.22 6.86 12.07
C LEU A 81 11.95 6.42 13.35
N GLY A 82 12.96 5.56 13.21
CA GLY A 82 13.77 5.00 14.30
C GLY A 82 13.17 3.71 14.89
N GLY A 83 12.77 2.78 14.03
CA GLY A 83 12.04 1.55 14.31
C GLY A 83 10.57 1.60 13.89
N GLY A 84 10.14 2.71 13.28
CA GLY A 84 8.76 2.95 12.86
C GLY A 84 8.46 2.54 11.42
N SER A 85 7.23 2.79 10.97
CA SER A 85 6.73 2.39 9.65
C SER A 85 7.48 2.98 8.45
N HIS A 86 8.22 4.08 8.64
CA HIS A 86 8.87 4.84 7.55
C HIS A 86 10.36 4.57 7.39
N ASP A 87 10.99 3.79 8.27
CA ASP A 87 12.41 3.47 8.13
C ASP A 87 12.77 2.88 6.75
N PRO A 88 11.97 1.95 6.18
CA PRO A 88 12.24 1.43 4.85
C PRO A 88 12.19 2.51 3.75
N LEU A 89 11.39 3.57 3.94
CA LEU A 89 11.23 4.62 2.92
C LEU A 89 12.54 5.37 2.71
N LEU A 90 13.15 5.89 3.77
CA LEU A 90 14.38 6.67 3.64
C LEU A 90 15.53 5.84 3.04
N ALA A 91 15.59 4.55 3.37
CA ALA A 91 16.55 3.62 2.76
C ALA A 91 16.30 3.36 1.26
N ALA A 92 15.05 3.47 0.79
CA ALA A 92 14.70 3.28 -0.62
C ALA A 92 14.87 4.55 -1.48
N LEU A 93 14.77 5.74 -0.87
CA LEU A 93 14.85 7.02 -1.61
C LEU A 93 16.10 7.24 -2.47
N PRO A 94 17.31 6.72 -2.16
CA PRO A 94 18.46 6.81 -3.07
C PRO A 94 18.17 6.18 -4.43
N GLY A 95 17.46 5.05 -4.47
CA GLY A 95 17.01 4.41 -5.72
C GLY A 95 15.90 5.18 -6.44
N LEU A 96 15.25 6.12 -5.75
CA LEU A 96 14.21 7.01 -6.27
C LEU A 96 14.76 8.41 -6.62
N ALA A 97 16.07 8.62 -6.55
CA ALA A 97 16.70 9.93 -6.71
C ALA A 97 16.27 10.63 -8.01
N ARG A 98 16.21 9.90 -9.14
CA ARG A 98 15.80 10.47 -10.44
C ARG A 98 14.41 11.11 -10.40
N ILE A 99 13.43 10.46 -9.76
CA ILE A 99 12.05 10.97 -9.69
C ILE A 99 11.88 12.06 -8.63
N LEU A 100 12.78 12.13 -7.64
CA LEU A 100 12.79 13.18 -6.62
C LEU A 100 13.29 14.52 -7.15
N LEU A 101 14.06 14.53 -8.25
CA LEU A 101 14.67 15.75 -8.74
C LEU A 101 13.64 16.79 -9.20
N ASP A 102 12.50 16.42 -9.79
CA ASP A 102 11.59 17.44 -10.32
C ASP A 102 10.71 18.04 -9.20
N GLU A 103 9.99 17.18 -8.46
CA GLU A 103 9.01 17.60 -7.46
C GLU A 103 9.26 16.93 -6.09
N PRO A 104 10.40 17.21 -5.41
CA PRO A 104 10.85 16.43 -4.25
C PRO A 104 9.84 16.37 -3.11
N ARG A 105 9.17 17.50 -2.79
CA ARG A 105 8.15 17.54 -1.73
C ARG A 105 6.96 16.64 -2.04
N LYS A 106 6.44 16.73 -3.27
CA LYS A 106 5.22 16.02 -3.67
C LYS A 106 5.50 14.52 -3.79
N VAL A 107 6.63 14.15 -4.39
CA VAL A 107 7.03 12.75 -4.53
C VAL A 107 7.29 12.13 -3.15
N PHE A 108 8.08 12.79 -2.29
CA PHE A 108 8.31 12.32 -0.93
C PHE A 108 7.00 12.17 -0.15
N GLY A 109 6.14 13.19 -0.15
CA GLY A 109 4.87 13.15 0.55
C GLY A 109 3.95 12.04 0.04
N SER A 110 3.90 11.80 -1.27
CA SER A 110 3.12 10.72 -1.86
C SER A 110 3.62 9.34 -1.44
N LEU A 111 4.94 9.14 -1.43
CA LEU A 111 5.56 7.89 -0.98
C LEU A 111 5.35 7.67 0.53
N ALA A 112 5.55 8.71 1.35
CA ALA A 112 5.35 8.65 2.80
C ALA A 112 3.90 8.29 3.15
N ASN A 113 2.92 8.87 2.46
CA ASN A 113 1.51 8.54 2.65
C ASN A 113 1.19 7.11 2.22
N ALA A 114 1.74 6.65 1.09
CA ALA A 114 1.55 5.27 0.65
C ALA A 114 2.12 4.27 1.67
N VAL A 115 3.31 4.53 2.22
CA VAL A 115 3.94 3.71 3.26
C VAL A 115 3.08 3.63 4.53
N VAL A 116 2.53 4.76 5.02
CA VAL A 116 1.57 4.75 6.15
C VAL A 116 0.40 3.82 5.83
N HIS A 117 -0.19 3.98 4.65
CA HIS A 117 -1.41 3.27 4.29
C HIS A 117 -1.18 1.76 4.18
N LEU A 118 -0.11 1.35 3.49
CA LEU A 118 0.27 -0.05 3.36
C LEU A 118 0.58 -0.69 4.72
N HIS A 119 1.33 0.00 5.56
CA HIS A 119 1.63 -0.46 6.92
C HIS A 119 0.35 -0.62 7.75
N HIS A 120 -0.56 0.36 7.70
CA HIS A 120 -1.84 0.28 8.41
C HIS A 120 -2.72 -0.89 7.93
N CYS A 121 -2.64 -1.23 6.64
CA CYS A 121 -3.30 -2.40 6.06
C CYS A 121 -2.56 -3.73 6.33
N GLY A 122 -1.40 -3.71 7.02
CA GLY A 122 -0.61 -4.91 7.30
C GLY A 122 0.09 -5.50 6.06
N LEU A 123 0.30 -4.69 5.01
CA LEU A 123 0.94 -5.13 3.77
C LEU A 123 2.45 -4.92 3.81
N SER A 124 3.17 -5.67 2.97
CA SER A 124 4.64 -5.60 2.87
C SER A 124 5.10 -4.27 2.25
N VAL A 125 5.46 -3.31 3.11
CA VAL A 125 6.05 -2.03 2.69
C VAL A 125 7.37 -2.26 1.94
N GLY A 126 8.20 -3.18 2.42
CA GLY A 126 9.50 -3.49 1.80
C GLY A 126 9.34 -3.99 0.36
N GLU A 127 8.45 -4.96 0.14
CA GLU A 127 8.19 -5.49 -1.20
C GLU A 127 7.61 -4.42 -2.13
N TRP A 128 6.71 -3.58 -1.62
CA TRP A 128 6.18 -2.45 -2.38
C TRP A 128 7.27 -1.46 -2.79
N LEU A 129 8.14 -1.06 -1.86
CA LEU A 129 9.25 -0.15 -2.14
C LEU A 129 10.25 -0.74 -3.14
N THR A 130 10.53 -2.04 -3.09
CA THR A 130 11.35 -2.70 -4.11
C THR A 130 10.73 -2.53 -5.50
N ARG A 131 9.44 -2.83 -5.67
CA ARG A 131 8.73 -2.69 -6.96
C ARG A 131 8.71 -1.24 -7.46
N VAL A 132 8.44 -0.28 -6.57
CA VAL A 132 8.44 1.15 -6.88
C VAL A 132 9.83 1.64 -7.28
N THR A 133 10.88 1.18 -6.60
CA THR A 133 12.27 1.53 -6.91
C THR A 133 12.69 0.98 -8.25
N THR A 134 12.35 -0.28 -8.57
CA THR A 134 12.59 -0.84 -9.91
C THR A 134 11.84 -0.05 -11.00
N ALA A 135 10.60 0.34 -10.74
CA ALA A 135 9.81 1.16 -11.68
C ALA A 135 10.31 2.61 -11.80
N ALA A 136 11.22 3.07 -10.94
CA ALA A 136 11.80 4.40 -10.97
C ALA A 136 13.06 4.50 -11.85
N ALA A 137 13.57 3.37 -12.37
CA ALA A 137 14.79 3.32 -13.17
C ALA A 137 14.77 4.29 -14.37
N ASP A 138 13.61 4.40 -15.04
CA ASP A 138 13.41 5.31 -16.18
C ASP A 138 13.29 6.79 -15.78
N GLY A 139 13.19 7.09 -14.48
CA GLY A 139 13.12 8.45 -13.95
C GLY A 139 11.81 9.19 -14.23
N ASN A 140 10.71 8.49 -14.53
CA ASN A 140 9.40 9.11 -14.76
C ASN A 140 8.51 9.03 -13.50
N PRO A 141 8.30 10.13 -12.75
CA PRO A 141 7.56 10.09 -11.50
C PRO A 141 6.11 9.60 -11.67
N THR A 142 5.46 9.97 -12.78
CA THR A 142 4.07 9.59 -13.03
C THR A 142 3.94 8.09 -13.25
N MET A 143 4.81 7.51 -14.08
CA MET A 143 4.80 6.06 -14.34
C MET A 143 5.18 5.26 -13.09
N THR A 144 6.15 5.75 -12.31
CA THR A 144 6.54 5.12 -11.05
C THR A 144 5.39 5.09 -10.04
N MET A 145 4.65 6.19 -9.86
CA MET A 145 3.51 6.21 -8.95
C MET A 145 2.35 5.32 -9.42
N ARG A 146 2.10 5.26 -10.73
CA ARG A 146 1.11 4.33 -11.32
C ARG A 146 1.53 2.87 -11.11
N ALA A 147 2.80 2.54 -11.30
CA ALA A 147 3.35 1.23 -11.00
C ALA A 147 3.20 0.89 -9.51
N GLY A 148 3.43 1.86 -8.61
CA GLY A 148 3.18 1.73 -7.18
C GLY A 148 1.71 1.42 -6.83
N GLN A 149 0.75 2.04 -7.52
CA GLN A 149 -0.68 1.72 -7.33
C GLN A 149 -1.00 0.28 -7.75
N VAL A 150 -0.45 -0.18 -8.87
CA VAL A 150 -0.60 -1.58 -9.33
C VAL A 150 0.05 -2.54 -8.35
N ALA A 151 1.27 -2.26 -7.90
CA ALA A 151 1.96 -3.07 -6.89
C ALA A 151 1.15 -3.15 -5.58
N ALA A 152 0.59 -2.04 -5.11
CA ALA A 152 -0.22 -2.01 -3.89
C ALA A 152 -1.49 -2.88 -4.01
N TRP A 153 -2.14 -2.86 -5.18
CA TRP A 153 -3.25 -3.78 -5.48
C TRP A 153 -2.81 -5.24 -5.42
N LEU A 154 -1.73 -5.60 -6.13
CA LEU A 154 -1.21 -6.97 -6.18
C LEU A 154 -0.67 -7.47 -4.84
N LEU A 155 -0.38 -6.57 -3.90
CA LEU A 155 -0.01 -6.92 -2.52
C LEU A 155 -1.22 -7.09 -1.59
N GLY A 156 -2.44 -6.80 -2.05
CA GLY A 156 -3.67 -7.10 -1.32
C GLY A 156 -4.62 -5.94 -1.06
N LEU A 157 -4.34 -4.71 -1.57
CA LEU A 157 -5.34 -3.63 -1.58
C LEU A 157 -6.38 -3.88 -2.67
N SER A 158 -7.23 -4.90 -2.51
CA SER A 158 -8.20 -5.32 -3.53
C SER A 158 -9.22 -4.24 -3.91
N GLN A 159 -9.45 -3.23 -3.06
CA GLN A 159 -10.26 -2.06 -3.39
C GLN A 159 -9.65 -1.21 -4.51
N TYR A 160 -8.36 -1.36 -4.78
CA TYR A 160 -7.69 -0.66 -5.88
C TYR A 160 -7.85 -1.36 -7.22
N ARG A 161 -8.34 -2.61 -7.28
CA ARG A 161 -8.33 -3.44 -8.49
C ARG A 161 -8.72 -2.69 -9.76
N ASP A 162 -9.89 -2.07 -9.77
CA ASP A 162 -10.41 -1.47 -11.02
C ASP A 162 -9.59 -0.26 -11.44
N SER A 163 -9.22 0.58 -10.47
CA SER A 163 -8.32 1.72 -10.71
C SER A 163 -6.92 1.26 -11.15
N ALA A 164 -6.40 0.19 -10.56
CA ALA A 164 -5.10 -0.39 -10.86
C ALA A 164 -5.08 -1.00 -12.27
N LEU A 165 -6.12 -1.72 -12.67
CA LEU A 165 -6.29 -2.26 -14.02
C LEU A 165 -6.38 -1.16 -15.09
N SER A 166 -6.99 -0.02 -14.75
CA SER A 166 -7.05 1.14 -15.63
C SER A 166 -5.68 1.77 -15.81
N VAL A 167 -4.94 2.02 -14.74
CA VAL A 167 -3.60 2.65 -14.85
C VAL A 167 -2.57 1.69 -15.42
N ALA A 168 -2.68 0.39 -15.15
CA ALA A 168 -1.78 -0.62 -15.68
C ALA A 168 -1.82 -0.69 -17.22
N ALA A 169 -2.97 -0.39 -17.82
CA ALA A 169 -3.14 -0.28 -19.27
C ALA A 169 -2.29 0.84 -19.91
N THR A 170 -1.77 1.77 -19.09
CA THR A 170 -1.02 2.95 -19.54
C THR A 170 0.47 2.87 -19.20
N LEU A 171 0.91 1.81 -18.53
CA LEU A 171 2.30 1.62 -18.14
C LEU A 171 3.15 1.19 -19.34
N SER A 172 4.44 1.55 -19.32
CA SER A 172 5.44 0.89 -20.15
C SER A 172 5.62 -0.56 -19.71
N ASP A 173 6.10 -1.44 -20.59
CA ASP A 173 6.36 -2.85 -20.24
C ASP A 173 7.36 -2.98 -19.07
N ALA A 174 8.35 -2.08 -18.98
CA ALA A 174 9.30 -2.04 -17.88
C ALA A 174 8.61 -1.68 -16.54
N ALA A 175 7.80 -0.61 -16.51
CA ALA A 175 7.07 -0.21 -15.32
C ALA A 175 6.00 -1.25 -14.92
N PHE A 176 5.36 -1.89 -15.90
CA PHE A 176 4.40 -2.96 -15.67
C PHE A 176 5.07 -4.20 -15.05
N SER A 177 6.19 -4.66 -15.63
CA SER A 177 6.94 -5.81 -15.10
C SER A 177 7.43 -5.55 -13.67
N ALA A 178 7.96 -4.35 -13.41
CA ALA A 178 8.35 -3.92 -12.08
C ALA A 178 7.18 -3.92 -11.09
N ALA A 179 5.99 -3.43 -11.50
CA ALA A 179 4.80 -3.42 -10.67
C ALA A 179 4.29 -4.83 -10.34
N VAL A 180 4.32 -5.74 -11.32
CA VAL A 180 3.89 -7.14 -11.15
C VAL A 180 4.87 -7.93 -10.30
N GLY A 181 6.16 -7.59 -10.34
CA GLY A 181 7.23 -8.29 -9.61
C GLY A 181 7.57 -9.65 -10.23
N VAL A 182 7.28 -9.84 -11.52
CA VAL A 182 7.61 -11.05 -12.27
C VAL A 182 8.31 -10.62 -13.56
N ASP A 183 9.51 -11.13 -13.78
CA ASP A 183 10.29 -10.81 -14.97
C ASP A 183 9.70 -11.46 -16.23
N GLY A 184 9.82 -10.78 -17.37
CA GLY A 184 9.47 -11.33 -18.68
C GLY A 184 7.97 -11.49 -18.95
N VAL A 185 7.10 -10.92 -18.11
CA VAL A 185 5.65 -10.87 -18.39
C VAL A 185 5.35 -9.75 -19.38
N THR A 186 4.49 -10.02 -20.37
CA THR A 186 4.00 -8.96 -21.26
C THR A 186 2.79 -8.27 -20.63
N ALA A 187 2.72 -6.94 -20.76
CA ALA A 187 1.60 -6.18 -20.22
C ALA A 187 0.27 -6.65 -20.83
N THR A 188 0.24 -6.87 -22.15
CA THR A 188 -0.98 -7.23 -22.89
C THR A 188 -1.61 -8.55 -22.42
N ASP A 189 -0.86 -9.66 -22.41
CA ASP A 189 -1.44 -10.96 -22.02
C ASP A 189 -1.78 -11.00 -20.53
N THR A 190 -0.90 -10.44 -19.69
CA THR A 190 -1.11 -10.41 -18.23
C THR A 190 -2.34 -9.58 -17.87
N LEU A 191 -2.50 -8.39 -18.46
CA LEU A 191 -3.66 -7.53 -18.20
C LEU A 191 -4.95 -8.17 -18.66
N ARG A 192 -4.95 -8.82 -19.82
CA ARG A 192 -6.13 -9.54 -20.30
C ARG A 192 -6.56 -10.61 -19.30
N ARG A 193 -5.63 -11.46 -18.84
CA ARG A 193 -5.93 -12.50 -17.84
C ARG A 193 -6.42 -11.94 -16.50
N LEU A 194 -5.79 -10.86 -16.02
CA LEU A 194 -6.19 -10.18 -14.78
C LEU A 194 -7.60 -9.57 -14.87
N ARG A 195 -8.01 -9.11 -16.06
CA ARG A 195 -9.37 -8.60 -16.32
C ARG A 195 -10.38 -9.74 -16.41
N ASP A 196 -10.08 -10.75 -17.21
CA ASP A 196 -10.97 -11.88 -17.52
C ASP A 196 -11.22 -12.76 -16.29
N ASN A 197 -10.24 -12.86 -15.39
CA ASN A 197 -10.35 -13.71 -14.20
C ASN A 197 -9.78 -13.02 -12.96
N ARG A 198 -10.69 -12.59 -12.07
CA ARG A 198 -10.39 -11.97 -10.77
C ARG A 198 -9.53 -12.84 -9.85
N TRP A 199 -9.59 -14.16 -9.98
CA TRP A 199 -8.87 -15.13 -9.15
C TRP A 199 -7.55 -15.61 -9.79
N TRP A 200 -7.24 -15.14 -11.00
CA TRP A 200 -6.01 -15.51 -11.68
C TRP A 200 -4.78 -14.86 -11.04
N ARG A 201 -3.71 -15.66 -10.88
CA ARG A 201 -2.37 -15.20 -10.54
C ARG A 201 -1.35 -15.89 -11.45
N PRO A 202 -0.25 -15.20 -11.84
CA PRO A 202 0.89 -15.85 -12.49
C PRO A 202 1.40 -17.04 -11.64
N GLY A 203 1.68 -18.17 -12.27
CA GLY A 203 2.27 -19.34 -11.62
C GLY A 203 1.35 -20.13 -10.67
N ARG A 204 0.10 -19.72 -10.47
CA ARG A 204 -0.86 -20.44 -9.61
C ARG A 204 -1.82 -21.30 -10.44
N THR A 205 -1.83 -22.60 -10.17
CA THR A 205 -2.83 -23.53 -10.72
C THR A 205 -4.07 -23.56 -9.82
N PRO A 206 -5.29 -23.35 -10.36
CA PRO A 206 -6.51 -23.48 -9.57
C PRO A 206 -6.70 -24.89 -9.02
N THR A 207 -7.20 -25.02 -7.79
CA THR A 207 -7.38 -26.29 -7.08
C THR A 207 -8.57 -27.12 -7.55
N GLY A 208 -9.31 -26.68 -8.58
CA GLY A 208 -10.48 -27.37 -9.13
C GLY A 208 -11.74 -27.28 -8.25
N ALA A 209 -11.61 -27.40 -6.94
CA ALA A 209 -12.70 -27.25 -5.97
C ALA A 209 -12.74 -25.82 -5.36
N PRO A 210 -13.93 -25.31 -4.98
CA PRO A 210 -14.04 -24.05 -4.23
C PRO A 210 -13.29 -24.11 -2.90
N SER A 211 -12.61 -23.03 -2.55
CA SER A 211 -11.81 -22.95 -1.33
C SER A 211 -11.83 -21.55 -0.71
N VAL A 212 -11.62 -21.48 0.60
CA VAL A 212 -11.49 -20.19 1.30
C VAL A 212 -10.18 -19.54 0.85
N ALA A 213 -10.30 -18.46 0.08
CA ALA A 213 -9.14 -17.68 -0.39
C ALA A 213 -8.69 -16.68 0.67
N HIS A 214 -9.64 -15.97 1.29
CA HIS A 214 -9.35 -14.92 2.27
C HIS A 214 -10.28 -14.97 3.47
N ARG A 215 -9.79 -14.42 4.58
CA ARG A 215 -10.57 -14.15 5.80
C ARG A 215 -10.47 -12.66 6.08
N VAL A 216 -11.60 -11.97 6.15
CA VAL A 216 -11.61 -10.50 6.28
C VAL A 216 -12.63 -10.04 7.31
N GLY A 217 -12.19 -9.19 8.23
CA GLY A 217 -13.00 -8.75 9.36
C GLY A 217 -13.38 -9.90 10.30
N ALA A 218 -13.83 -9.52 11.50
CA ALA A 218 -14.39 -10.43 12.47
C ALA A 218 -15.29 -9.65 13.45
N PHE A 219 -16.14 -10.37 14.17
CA PHE A 219 -16.86 -9.83 15.32
C PHE A 219 -15.87 -9.39 16.41
N ARG A 220 -16.15 -8.27 17.08
CA ARG A 220 -15.30 -7.69 18.13
C ARG A 220 -15.07 -8.64 19.29
N GLY A 221 -16.04 -9.51 19.60
CA GLY A 221 -15.87 -10.59 20.59
C GLY A 221 -14.72 -11.57 20.26
N PHE A 222 -14.23 -11.56 19.00
CA PHE A 222 -13.09 -12.32 18.51
C PHE A 222 -11.95 -11.41 17.99
N GLY A 223 -11.86 -10.17 18.50
CA GLY A 223 -10.79 -9.23 18.16
C GLY A 223 -10.93 -8.50 16.83
N GLY A 224 -12.10 -8.56 16.17
CA GLY A 224 -12.34 -7.87 14.90
C GLY A 224 -13.05 -6.51 15.00
N GLN A 225 -13.31 -5.91 13.85
CA GLN A 225 -13.89 -4.56 13.74
C GLN A 225 -15.42 -4.48 13.88
N PHE A 226 -16.14 -5.60 13.77
CA PHE A 226 -17.60 -5.60 13.74
C PHE A 226 -18.21 -5.58 15.14
N LEU A 227 -19.10 -4.62 15.41
CA LEU A 227 -19.79 -4.47 16.70
C LEU A 227 -20.87 -5.52 16.95
N SER A 228 -21.33 -6.19 15.90
CA SER A 228 -22.32 -7.26 15.95
C SER A 228 -21.90 -8.38 14.99
N PRO A 229 -22.42 -9.61 15.18
CA PRO A 229 -22.23 -10.69 14.22
C PRO A 229 -22.50 -10.22 12.78
N PRO A 230 -21.51 -10.30 11.86
CA PRO A 230 -21.67 -9.79 10.52
C PRO A 230 -22.57 -10.72 9.70
N ARG A 231 -23.31 -10.11 8.78
CA ARG A 231 -24.03 -10.79 7.72
C ARG A 231 -23.57 -10.28 6.37
N VAL A 232 -23.54 -11.14 5.36
CA VAL A 232 -23.25 -10.76 3.98
C VAL A 232 -24.53 -10.74 3.15
N GLY A 233 -24.63 -9.76 2.26
CA GLY A 233 -25.70 -9.62 1.28
C GLY A 233 -25.20 -8.99 -0.02
N VAL A 234 -26.09 -8.81 -0.99
CA VAL A 234 -25.76 -8.18 -2.28
C VAL A 234 -26.48 -6.83 -2.39
N ARG A 235 -25.77 -5.84 -2.94
CA ARG A 235 -26.32 -4.53 -3.32
C ARG A 235 -25.68 -4.05 -4.61
N ALA A 236 -26.51 -3.73 -5.61
CA ALA A 236 -26.07 -3.22 -6.91
C ALA A 236 -24.92 -4.04 -7.54
N GLY A 237 -24.99 -5.37 -7.42
CA GLY A 237 -23.96 -6.28 -7.96
C GLY A 237 -22.69 -6.42 -7.12
N HIS A 238 -22.61 -5.78 -5.94
CA HIS A 238 -21.49 -5.91 -5.01
C HIS A 238 -21.87 -6.65 -3.73
N ILE A 239 -20.89 -7.29 -3.10
CA ILE A 239 -21.07 -7.87 -1.77
C ILE A 239 -20.94 -6.79 -0.71
N VAL A 240 -21.91 -6.75 0.19
CA VAL A 240 -21.91 -5.87 1.37
C VAL A 240 -21.88 -6.72 2.62
N VAL A 241 -21.00 -6.36 3.55
CA VAL A 241 -20.97 -6.91 4.91
C VAL A 241 -21.68 -5.94 5.84
N CYS A 242 -22.58 -6.43 6.68
CA CYS A 242 -23.38 -5.62 7.60
C CYS A 242 -23.17 -6.10 9.02
N SER A 243 -22.97 -5.19 9.97
CA SER A 243 -22.88 -5.50 11.40
C SER A 243 -23.66 -4.44 12.17
N GLY A 244 -24.87 -4.79 12.59
CA GLY A 244 -25.79 -3.84 13.23
C GLY A 244 -26.15 -2.72 12.24
N PRO A 245 -25.98 -1.43 12.60
CA PRO A 245 -26.27 -0.30 11.72
C PRO A 245 -25.16 -0.03 10.70
N ASP A 246 -23.97 -0.61 10.87
CA ASP A 246 -22.83 -0.34 9.99
C ASP A 246 -22.81 -1.28 8.78
N ALA A 247 -22.35 -0.77 7.65
CA ALA A 247 -22.14 -1.52 6.42
C ALA A 247 -20.76 -1.27 5.80
N TRP A 248 -20.24 -2.30 5.12
CA TRP A 248 -18.97 -2.27 4.41
C TRP A 248 -19.11 -2.90 3.04
N LEU A 249 -18.56 -2.26 2.01
CA LEU A 249 -18.37 -2.87 0.70
C LEU A 249 -17.17 -3.81 0.76
N LEU A 250 -17.38 -5.07 0.39
CA LEU A 250 -16.33 -6.07 0.28
C LEU A 250 -15.67 -5.98 -1.10
N HIS A 251 -14.37 -5.76 -1.09
CA HIS A 251 -13.51 -5.92 -2.26
C HIS A 251 -12.68 -7.16 -2.07
N ALA A 252 -12.62 -8.03 -3.07
CA ALA A 252 -11.76 -9.19 -3.01
C ALA A 252 -11.33 -9.60 -4.41
N ASP A 253 -10.20 -10.29 -4.47
CA ASP A 253 -9.68 -10.93 -5.66
C ASP A 253 -8.64 -11.97 -5.26
N ALA A 254 -7.90 -12.48 -6.25
CA ALA A 254 -6.82 -13.41 -5.96
C ALA A 254 -5.88 -12.86 -4.89
N TRP A 255 -5.52 -11.58 -4.91
CA TRP A 255 -4.44 -10.95 -4.15
C TRP A 255 -4.81 -10.62 -2.71
N GLY A 256 -6.07 -10.28 -2.44
CA GLY A 256 -6.50 -9.93 -1.09
C GLY A 256 -8.01 -9.86 -0.91
N ALA A 257 -8.39 -9.37 0.27
CA ALA A 257 -9.75 -8.94 0.56
C ALA A 257 -9.72 -7.76 1.53
N THR A 258 -10.48 -6.71 1.21
CA THR A 258 -10.56 -5.49 2.02
C THR A 258 -12.00 -5.03 2.18
N LEU A 259 -12.24 -4.24 3.23
CA LEU A 259 -13.56 -3.70 3.57
C LEU A 259 -13.49 -2.18 3.59
N THR A 260 -14.38 -1.54 2.86
CA THR A 260 -14.51 -0.07 2.84
C THR A 260 -15.86 0.31 3.42
N ARG A 261 -15.91 1.29 4.33
CA ARG A 261 -17.17 1.75 4.92
C ARG A 261 -18.10 2.25 3.81
N THR A 262 -19.38 1.92 3.94
CA THR A 262 -20.44 2.41 3.06
C THR A 262 -21.69 2.68 3.87
N GLU A 263 -22.59 3.50 3.33
CA GLU A 263 -23.89 3.71 3.94
C GLU A 263 -24.73 2.42 3.97
N PRO A 264 -25.41 2.14 5.09
CA PRO A 264 -26.42 1.08 5.17
C PRO A 264 -27.64 1.48 4.32
N GLN A 265 -27.91 0.73 3.26
CA GLN A 265 -29.12 0.89 2.42
C GLN A 265 -29.84 -0.45 2.34
N SER A 266 -30.93 -0.56 1.57
CA SER A 266 -31.63 -1.83 1.36
C SER A 266 -30.66 -2.89 0.82
N ILE A 267 -30.36 -3.91 1.61
CA ILE A 267 -29.45 -5.01 1.28
C ILE A 267 -30.28 -6.28 1.13
N ASP A 268 -30.07 -6.98 0.02
CA ASP A 268 -30.67 -8.29 -0.19
C ASP A 268 -29.81 -9.35 0.50
N PHE A 269 -30.35 -9.95 1.56
CA PHE A 269 -29.74 -11.07 2.27
C PHE A 269 -30.27 -12.45 1.80
N SER A 270 -31.20 -12.47 0.84
CA SER A 270 -31.85 -13.69 0.34
C SER A 270 -31.17 -14.24 -0.93
N SER A 271 -30.41 -13.42 -1.64
CA SER A 271 -29.81 -13.76 -2.94
C SER A 271 -28.45 -14.48 -2.80
N ALA A 272 -28.47 -15.80 -2.92
CA ALA A 272 -27.29 -16.67 -3.02
C ALA A 272 -27.34 -17.57 -4.28
N THR A 273 -27.79 -17.02 -5.41
CA THR A 273 -28.28 -17.81 -6.55
C THR A 273 -27.26 -18.77 -7.18
N LYS A 274 -25.95 -18.63 -6.90
CA LYS A 274 -24.88 -19.59 -7.25
C LYS A 274 -23.70 -19.49 -6.28
N ALA A 275 -23.94 -19.59 -4.98
CA ALA A 275 -22.86 -19.48 -4.01
C ALA A 275 -22.03 -20.77 -3.92
N PHE A 276 -20.71 -20.63 -4.02
CA PHE A 276 -19.78 -21.72 -3.78
C PHE A 276 -19.48 -21.82 -2.27
N VAL A 277 -20.04 -22.84 -1.61
CA VAL A 277 -19.76 -23.11 -0.20
C VAL A 277 -18.77 -24.28 -0.11
N PRO A 278 -17.57 -24.09 0.47
CA PRO A 278 -16.61 -25.18 0.65
C PRO A 278 -17.19 -26.31 1.52
N SER A 279 -16.79 -27.55 1.23
CA SER A 279 -17.22 -28.73 1.98
C SER A 279 -16.95 -28.59 3.47
N GLY A 280 -17.94 -28.92 4.31
CA GLY A 280 -17.83 -28.84 5.77
C GLY A 280 -18.09 -27.46 6.37
N VAL A 281 -18.29 -26.41 5.55
CA VAL A 281 -18.64 -25.07 6.03
C VAL A 281 -20.15 -24.93 6.17
N ARG A 282 -20.63 -24.53 7.36
CA ARG A 282 -22.04 -24.20 7.61
C ARG A 282 -22.19 -22.69 7.81
N PRO A 283 -22.60 -21.93 6.77
CA PRO A 283 -22.67 -20.48 6.86
C PRO A 283 -23.93 -19.99 7.58
N VAL A 284 -23.81 -18.85 8.26
CA VAL A 284 -24.94 -18.07 8.83
C VAL A 284 -25.58 -17.20 7.76
N SER A 285 -24.75 -16.64 6.87
CA SER A 285 -25.19 -15.88 5.70
C SER A 285 -24.24 -16.12 4.54
N VAL A 286 -24.77 -16.02 3.33
CA VAL A 286 -24.04 -16.25 2.09
C VAL A 286 -24.48 -15.21 1.07
N ALA A 287 -23.52 -14.61 0.38
CA ALA A 287 -23.75 -13.69 -0.72
C ALA A 287 -22.84 -14.05 -1.88
N ALA A 288 -23.36 -14.00 -3.09
CA ALA A 288 -22.59 -14.29 -4.29
C ALA A 288 -22.91 -13.28 -5.40
N THR A 289 -21.87 -12.91 -6.12
CA THR A 289 -21.91 -12.14 -7.37
C THR A 289 -21.44 -13.05 -8.51
N ALA A 290 -21.21 -12.50 -9.71
CA ALA A 290 -20.69 -13.29 -10.82
C ALA A 290 -19.29 -13.88 -10.55
N ASP A 291 -18.47 -13.19 -9.74
CA ASP A 291 -17.05 -13.48 -9.57
C ASP A 291 -16.60 -13.57 -8.11
N ILE A 292 -17.42 -13.21 -7.12
CA ILE A 292 -17.08 -13.31 -5.69
C ILE A 292 -18.17 -14.08 -4.95
N THR A 293 -17.79 -15.05 -4.11
CA THR A 293 -18.65 -15.61 -3.06
C THR A 293 -18.08 -15.24 -1.69
N ALA A 294 -18.95 -14.76 -0.79
CA ALA A 294 -18.61 -14.51 0.60
C ALA A 294 -19.62 -15.18 1.52
N LEU A 295 -19.16 -15.58 2.69
CA LEU A 295 -20.02 -16.19 3.71
C LEU A 295 -19.53 -15.85 5.12
N THR A 296 -20.43 -15.91 6.09
CA THR A 296 -20.08 -15.80 7.52
C THR A 296 -20.33 -17.12 8.22
N VAL A 297 -19.51 -17.48 9.21
CA VAL A 297 -19.62 -18.75 9.96
C VAL A 297 -19.90 -18.49 11.45
N PRO A 298 -20.68 -19.36 12.12
CA PRO A 298 -21.12 -19.10 13.49
C PRO A 298 -20.00 -19.25 14.53
N THR A 299 -18.91 -19.93 14.18
CA THR A 299 -17.80 -20.23 15.11
C THR A 299 -16.81 -19.10 15.29
N SER A 300 -16.65 -18.24 14.28
CA SER A 300 -15.70 -17.11 14.33
C SER A 300 -16.32 -15.77 13.97
N TYR A 301 -17.50 -15.77 13.34
CA TYR A 301 -18.13 -14.56 12.80
C TYR A 301 -17.17 -13.73 11.92
N GLN A 302 -16.23 -14.40 11.27
CA GLN A 302 -15.38 -13.85 10.22
C GLN A 302 -16.12 -13.92 8.89
N VAL A 303 -15.82 -12.99 7.99
CA VAL A 303 -16.23 -13.10 6.59
C VAL A 303 -15.18 -13.93 5.86
N LEU A 304 -15.60 -15.06 5.31
CA LEU A 304 -14.79 -15.92 4.45
C LEU A 304 -15.08 -15.55 3.01
N VAL A 305 -14.04 -15.24 2.24
CA VAL A 305 -14.14 -15.05 0.79
C VAL A 305 -13.69 -16.33 0.11
N VAL A 306 -14.51 -16.81 -0.82
CA VAL A 306 -14.33 -18.09 -1.49
C VAL A 306 -13.90 -17.84 -2.94
N GLU A 307 -12.80 -18.47 -3.33
CA GLU A 307 -12.42 -18.61 -4.74
C GLU A 307 -13.27 -19.73 -5.36
N PRO A 308 -13.96 -19.46 -6.48
CA PRO A 308 -14.75 -20.47 -7.17
C PRO A 308 -13.83 -21.59 -7.69
N GLY A 309 -14.33 -22.83 -7.63
CA GLY A 309 -13.71 -23.96 -8.32
C GLY A 309 -13.73 -23.78 -9.83
N ARG A 310 -13.03 -24.64 -10.57
CA ARG A 310 -13.11 -24.67 -12.05
C ARG A 310 -14.42 -25.27 -12.52
#